data_AF-A0A2E0ALP0-F1
#
_entry.id   AF-A0A2E0ALP0-F1
#
_cell.length_a   1.000
_cell.length_b   1.000
_cell.length_c   1.000
_cell.angle_alpha   90.00
_cell.angle_beta   90.00
_cell.angle_gamma   90.00
#
_symmetry.space_group_name_H-M   'P 1'
#
loop_
_entity.id
_entity.type
_entity.pdbx_description
1 polymer ?
#
loop_
_entity_poly.entity_id
_entity_poly.type
_entity_poly.pdbx_seq_one_letter_code
_entity_poly.pdbx_strand_id
1 'polypeptide(L)'
;MIVAAMATNFITAKAMNFHLKQNVDGFSLVELLVAVAIVGILGAVALPQYFNQVHKTRQNEAATALSQIQTTIAAFVDEMGLLPASWNDLNKISPLMPPEGPANQDHFFWISLASTSCQKSAAEQCYQVQAIESEKIFTLTARSKHPDAASYNIVACLDLSTGASDLRKGTHANPVSTKDLHCVRKES
;
A
#
# COMPACT_ATOMS: atom_id res chain seq x y z
N MET A 1 -37.08 -2.47 -50.04
CA MET A 1 -37.14 -3.79 -50.72
C MET A 1 -36.33 -4.76 -49.88
N ILE A 2 -37.03 -5.71 -49.22
CA ILE A 2 -36.55 -7.04 -48.77
C ILE A 2 -35.40 -6.98 -47.75
N VAL A 3 -35.61 -7.22 -46.45
CA VAL A 3 -35.92 -8.56 -45.91
C VAL A 3 -36.96 -8.46 -44.79
N ALA A 4 -38.18 -8.87 -45.11
CA ALA A 4 -39.12 -9.49 -44.19
C ALA A 4 -39.00 -11.02 -44.35
N ALA A 5 -39.43 -11.76 -43.33
CA ALA A 5 -39.61 -13.22 -43.28
C ALA A 5 -38.37 -14.06 -42.98
N MET A 6 -38.30 -14.55 -41.74
CA MET A 6 -38.30 -16.00 -41.48
C MET A 6 -38.55 -16.25 -39.98
N ALA A 7 -39.81 -16.11 -39.58
CA ALA A 7 -40.35 -16.85 -38.45
C ALA A 7 -41.15 -18.01 -39.04
N THR A 8 -40.65 -19.23 -38.90
CA THR A 8 -41.38 -20.51 -38.77
C THR A 8 -40.47 -21.68 -39.09
N ASN A 9 -39.95 -22.36 -38.07
CA ASN A 9 -39.70 -23.80 -38.16
C ASN A 9 -40.01 -24.43 -36.80
N PHE A 10 -41.27 -24.84 -36.72
CA PHE A 10 -41.85 -25.81 -35.79
C PHE A 10 -41.06 -27.13 -35.88
N ILE A 11 -40.29 -27.50 -34.86
CA ILE A 11 -39.92 -28.90 -34.59
C ILE A 11 -40.04 -29.15 -33.08
N THR A 12 -41.20 -29.66 -32.69
CA THR A 12 -41.46 -30.66 -31.63
C THR A 12 -40.51 -30.68 -30.42
N ALA A 13 -40.82 -29.92 -29.37
CA ALA A 13 -40.38 -30.26 -28.01
C ALA A 13 -41.45 -31.15 -27.36
N LYS A 14 -41.25 -32.47 -27.45
CA LYS A 14 -42.00 -33.46 -26.68
C LYS A 14 -41.73 -33.20 -25.19
N ALA A 15 -42.77 -32.86 -24.44
CA ALA A 15 -42.70 -32.64 -23.00
C ALA A 15 -42.14 -33.88 -22.29
N MET A 16 -40.89 -33.81 -21.84
CA MET A 16 -40.36 -34.73 -20.84
C MET A 16 -40.73 -34.16 -19.48
N ASN A 17 -41.83 -34.68 -18.93
CA ASN A 17 -42.32 -34.33 -17.60
C ASN A 17 -41.34 -34.90 -16.57
N PHE A 18 -40.27 -34.17 -16.30
CA PHE A 18 -39.33 -34.52 -15.24
C PHE A 18 -39.92 -34.04 -13.92
N HIS A 19 -40.75 -34.90 -13.32
CA HIS A 19 -41.11 -34.78 -11.91
C HIS A 19 -39.87 -35.09 -11.06
N LEU A 20 -38.96 -34.13 -10.96
CA LEU A 20 -38.04 -34.08 -9.83
C LEU A 20 -38.87 -33.83 -8.59
N LYS A 21 -39.14 -34.87 -7.83
CA LYS A 21 -39.39 -34.72 -6.40
C LYS A 21 -38.05 -34.37 -5.75
N GLN A 22 -37.63 -33.12 -5.92
CA GLN A 22 -36.58 -32.56 -5.07
C GLN A 22 -37.18 -32.46 -3.68
N ASN A 23 -36.77 -33.35 -2.77
CA ASN A 23 -36.80 -33.04 -1.36
C ASN A 23 -35.84 -31.87 -1.19
N VAL A 24 -36.37 -30.65 -1.28
CA VAL A 24 -35.63 -29.45 -0.89
C VAL A 24 -35.63 -29.49 0.64
N ASP A 25 -34.61 -30.13 1.21
CA ASP A 25 -34.24 -29.89 2.61
C ASP A 25 -33.75 -28.44 2.68
N GLY A 26 -34.71 -27.51 2.78
CA GLY A 26 -34.45 -26.09 2.85
C GLY A 26 -34.03 -25.67 4.26
N PHE A 27 -33.05 -24.78 4.34
CA PHE A 27 -32.67 -24.12 5.60
C PHE A 27 -33.90 -23.47 6.25
N SER A 28 -34.04 -23.65 7.55
CA SER A 28 -35.10 -22.97 8.31
C SER A 28 -34.82 -21.46 8.35
N LEU A 29 -35.87 -20.65 8.24
CA LEU A 29 -35.77 -19.19 8.35
C LEU A 29 -35.20 -18.77 9.72
N VAL A 30 -35.48 -19.55 10.76
CA VAL A 30 -34.93 -19.34 12.11
C VAL A 30 -33.44 -19.64 12.17
N GLU A 31 -33.00 -20.67 11.44
CA GLU A 31 -31.60 -21.09 11.39
C GLU A 31 -30.73 -20.04 10.68
N LEU A 32 -31.26 -19.47 9.59
CA LEU A 32 -30.64 -18.33 8.93
C LEU A 32 -30.58 -17.09 9.84
N LEU A 33 -31.65 -16.81 10.59
CA LEU A 33 -31.73 -15.64 11.47
C LEU A 33 -30.69 -15.70 12.59
N VAL A 34 -30.53 -16.85 13.24
CA VAL A 34 -29.50 -17.05 14.28
C VAL A 34 -28.10 -16.96 13.68
N ALA A 35 -27.88 -17.52 12.49
CA ALA A 35 -26.57 -17.44 11.82
C ALA A 35 -26.16 -15.99 11.53
N VAL A 36 -27.06 -15.16 10.98
CA VAL A 36 -26.78 -13.74 10.71
C VAL A 36 -26.54 -12.96 12.00
N ALA A 37 -27.26 -13.28 13.08
CA ALA A 37 -27.04 -12.65 14.39
C ALA A 37 -25.63 -12.93 14.94
N ILE A 38 -25.14 -14.17 14.84
CA ILE A 38 -23.79 -14.54 15.29
C ILE A 38 -22.73 -13.85 14.41
N VAL A 39 -22.87 -13.89 13.09
CA VAL A 39 -21.93 -13.23 12.16
C VAL A 39 -21.91 -11.72 12.39
N GLY A 40 -23.05 -11.10 12.71
CA GLY A 40 -23.15 -9.68 13.05
C GLY A 40 -22.33 -9.30 14.29
N ILE A 41 -22.41 -10.09 15.37
CA ILE A 41 -21.63 -9.86 16.61
C ILE A 41 -20.13 -9.99 16.34
N LEU A 42 -19.72 -11.06 15.63
CA LEU A 42 -18.32 -11.29 15.29
C LEU A 42 -17.76 -10.17 14.39
N GLY A 43 -18.54 -9.75 13.39
CA GLY A 43 -18.17 -8.68 12.46
C GLY A 43 -17.92 -7.34 13.15
N ALA A 44 -18.74 -6.99 14.15
CA ALA A 44 -18.62 -5.72 14.87
C ALA A 44 -17.26 -5.57 15.61
N VAL A 45 -16.72 -6.67 16.15
CA VAL A 45 -15.43 -6.65 16.88
C VAL A 45 -14.25 -6.84 15.92
N ALA A 46 -14.39 -7.71 14.91
CA ALA A 46 -13.29 -8.09 14.03
C ALA A 46 -12.91 -6.99 13.01
N LEU A 47 -13.88 -6.28 12.45
CA LEU A 47 -13.65 -5.28 11.40
C LEU A 47 -12.70 -4.14 11.81
N PRO A 48 -12.89 -3.43 12.95
CA PRO A 48 -11.99 -2.33 13.32
C PRO A 48 -10.55 -2.80 13.58
N GLN A 49 -10.39 -4.02 14.11
CA GLN A 49 -9.06 -4.59 14.30
C GLN A 49 -8.40 -4.98 12.97
N TYR A 50 -9.18 -5.52 12.04
CA TYR A 50 -8.70 -5.86 10.70
C TYR A 50 -8.16 -4.65 9.94
N PHE A 51 -8.88 -3.52 9.92
CA PHE A 51 -8.41 -2.31 9.24
C PHE A 51 -7.09 -1.79 9.82
N ASN A 52 -6.96 -1.76 11.16
CA ASN A 52 -5.70 -1.40 11.81
C ASN A 52 -4.55 -2.33 11.42
N GLN A 53 -4.81 -3.63 11.29
CA GLN A 53 -3.80 -4.60 10.86
C GLN A 53 -3.37 -4.35 9.41
N VAL A 54 -4.31 -4.02 8.51
CA VAL A 54 -3.99 -3.66 7.12
C VAL A 54 -3.12 -2.41 7.06
N HIS A 55 -3.43 -1.37 7.85
CA HIS A 55 -2.59 -0.17 7.91
C HIS A 55 -1.17 -0.45 8.39
N LYS A 56 -1.01 -1.29 9.42
CA LYS A 56 0.30 -1.74 9.92
C LYS A 56 1.08 -2.55 8.88
N THR A 57 0.41 -3.42 8.13
CA THR A 57 1.06 -4.20 7.06
C THR A 57 1.59 -3.27 5.97
N ARG A 58 0.77 -2.32 5.49
CA ARG A 58 1.22 -1.32 4.50
C ARG A 58 2.35 -0.43 5.04
N GLN A 59 2.30 -0.07 6.31
CA GLN A 59 3.38 0.67 6.96
C GLN A 59 4.68 -0.15 6.98
N ASN A 60 4.62 -1.45 7.25
CA ASN A 60 5.80 -2.31 7.22
C ASN A 60 6.39 -2.49 5.82
N GLU A 61 5.55 -2.53 4.78
CA GLU A 61 6.01 -2.52 3.38
C GLU A 61 6.76 -1.22 3.07
N ALA A 62 6.17 -0.07 3.43
CA ALA A 62 6.81 1.24 3.26
C ALA A 62 8.11 1.38 4.09
N ALA A 63 8.16 0.81 5.30
CA ALA A 63 9.37 0.80 6.12
C ALA A 63 10.49 -0.01 5.47
N THR A 64 10.17 -1.15 4.88
CA THR A 64 11.13 -1.96 4.12
C THR A 64 11.64 -1.20 2.90
N ALA A 65 10.76 -0.53 2.15
CA ALA A 65 11.14 0.30 1.02
C ALA A 65 12.05 1.48 1.44
N LEU A 66 11.77 2.11 2.59
CA LEU A 66 12.64 3.15 3.17
C LEU A 66 14.03 2.62 3.52
N SER A 67 14.10 1.45 4.15
CA SER A 67 15.38 0.81 4.48
C SER A 67 16.18 0.49 3.21
N GLN A 68 15.51 0.07 2.13
CA GLN A 68 16.16 -0.14 0.84
C GLN A 68 16.70 1.19 0.28
N ILE A 69 15.93 2.27 0.35
CA ILE A 69 16.39 3.61 -0.10
C ILE A 69 17.63 4.05 0.71
N GLN A 70 17.66 3.84 2.03
CA GLN A 70 18.86 4.14 2.85
C GLN A 70 20.08 3.38 2.34
N THR A 71 19.94 2.07 2.09
CA THR A 71 21.04 1.27 1.55
C THR A 71 21.46 1.71 0.16
N THR A 72 20.51 2.13 -0.70
CA THR A 72 20.80 2.64 -2.05
C THR A 72 21.55 3.98 -1.99
N ILE A 73 21.18 4.88 -1.07
CA ILE A 73 21.90 6.15 -0.88
C ILE A 73 23.34 5.86 -0.44
N ALA A 74 23.54 4.96 0.53
CA ALA A 74 24.88 4.58 0.98
C ALA A 74 25.71 3.96 -0.16
N ALA A 75 25.13 3.04 -0.94
CA ALA A 75 25.78 2.43 -2.09
C ALA A 75 26.14 3.46 -3.18
N PHE A 76 25.28 4.47 -3.40
CA PHE A 76 25.56 5.53 -4.37
C PHE A 76 26.78 6.36 -4.01
N VAL A 77 26.92 6.69 -2.74
CA VAL A 77 28.06 7.47 -2.26
C VAL A 77 29.34 6.64 -2.34
N ASP A 78 29.26 5.32 -2.09
CA ASP A 78 30.39 4.40 -2.20
C ASP A 78 30.86 4.22 -3.66
N GLU A 79 29.93 4.07 -4.60
CA GLU A 79 30.24 3.83 -6.02
C GLU A 79 30.68 5.12 -6.75
N MET A 80 29.98 6.24 -6.50
CA MET A 80 30.17 7.48 -7.26
C MET A 80 31.07 8.50 -6.55
N GLY A 81 31.30 8.34 -5.23
CA GLY A 81 32.05 9.30 -4.42
C GLY A 81 31.36 10.67 -4.26
N LEU A 82 30.09 10.77 -4.66
CA LEU A 82 29.29 12.00 -4.68
C LEU A 82 27.97 11.77 -3.94
N LEU A 83 27.43 12.82 -3.32
CA LEU A 83 26.11 12.75 -2.70
C LEU A 83 25.03 12.77 -3.79
N PRO A 84 24.01 11.90 -3.72
CA PRO A 84 22.89 11.94 -4.65
C PRO A 84 22.08 13.20 -4.39
N ALA A 85 21.74 13.95 -5.43
CA ALA A 85 20.91 15.17 -5.33
C ALA A 85 19.43 14.90 -5.67
N SER A 86 19.14 13.73 -6.24
CA SER A 86 17.85 13.45 -6.85
C SER A 86 17.48 11.96 -6.84
N TRP A 87 16.19 11.67 -7.08
CA TRP A 87 15.72 10.30 -7.30
C TRP A 87 16.32 9.69 -8.58
N ASN A 88 16.55 10.51 -9.60
CA ASN A 88 17.19 10.11 -10.86
C ASN A 88 18.62 9.57 -10.63
N ASP A 89 19.37 10.16 -9.69
CA ASP A 89 20.70 9.65 -9.33
C ASP A 89 20.64 8.28 -8.68
N LEU A 90 19.72 8.07 -7.74
CA LEU A 90 19.53 6.76 -7.10
C LEU A 90 19.08 5.67 -8.10
N ASN A 91 18.32 6.06 -9.12
CA ASN A 91 17.84 5.17 -10.18
C ASN A 91 18.98 4.56 -11.02
N LYS A 92 20.19 5.16 -11.00
CA LYS A 92 21.38 4.63 -11.69
C LYS A 92 21.91 3.35 -11.06
N ILE A 93 21.67 3.13 -9.76
CA ILE A 93 22.17 1.99 -9.01
C ILE A 93 21.04 1.02 -8.67
N SER A 94 19.94 1.55 -8.13
CA SER A 94 18.76 0.74 -7.81
C SER A 94 17.52 1.47 -8.28
N PRO A 95 16.85 1.01 -9.34
CA PRO A 95 15.69 1.69 -9.86
C PRO A 95 14.54 1.65 -8.85
N LEU A 96 14.07 2.83 -8.45
CA LEU A 96 12.84 2.97 -7.71
C LEU A 96 11.70 3.03 -8.73
N MET A 97 10.76 2.10 -8.61
CA MET A 97 9.62 1.97 -9.52
C MET A 97 8.31 2.37 -8.83
N PRO A 98 8.03 3.67 -8.60
CA PRO A 98 6.69 4.15 -8.26
C PRO A 98 5.59 3.57 -9.17
N PRO A 99 4.35 3.50 -8.69
CA PRO A 99 3.20 3.11 -9.52
C PRO A 99 2.99 4.04 -10.72
N GLU A 100 3.54 5.26 -10.68
CA GLU A 100 3.43 6.25 -11.74
C GLU A 100 4.41 6.01 -12.90
N GLY A 101 5.49 5.27 -12.64
CA GLY A 101 6.63 5.05 -13.53
C GLY A 101 7.94 5.14 -12.75
N PRO A 102 9.11 5.03 -13.42
CA PRO A 102 10.41 5.18 -12.76
C PRO A 102 10.54 6.56 -12.09
N ALA A 103 11.18 6.61 -10.92
CA ALA A 103 11.41 7.85 -10.19
C ALA A 103 12.51 8.70 -10.85
N ASN A 104 12.20 9.33 -11.99
CA ASN A 104 13.16 10.08 -12.80
C ASN A 104 13.16 11.59 -12.48
N GLN A 105 12.85 11.96 -11.24
CA GLN A 105 12.79 13.35 -10.82
C GLN A 105 14.18 13.84 -10.41
N ASP A 106 14.55 15.06 -10.83
CA ASP A 106 15.86 15.68 -10.55
C ASP A 106 15.96 16.32 -9.14
N HIS A 107 15.06 15.96 -8.23
CA HIS A 107 15.01 16.47 -6.85
C HIS A 107 14.30 15.45 -5.95
N PHE A 108 14.54 15.52 -4.64
CA PHE A 108 13.92 14.61 -3.67
C PHE A 108 12.54 15.08 -3.18
N PHE A 109 11.58 15.22 -4.10
CA PHE A 109 10.18 15.50 -3.72
C PHE A 109 9.38 14.23 -3.47
N TRP A 110 8.13 14.38 -3.04
CA TRP A 110 7.23 13.29 -2.74
C TRP A 110 7.01 12.38 -3.95
N ILE A 111 7.43 11.12 -3.84
CA ILE A 111 7.15 10.06 -4.80
C ILE A 111 6.31 8.97 -4.14
N SER A 112 5.40 8.35 -4.90
CA SER A 112 4.59 7.24 -4.40
C SER A 112 5.42 5.94 -4.38
N LEU A 113 5.41 5.22 -3.26
CA LEU A 113 6.06 3.91 -3.14
C LEU A 113 5.18 2.84 -3.79
N ALA A 114 5.75 2.01 -4.66
CA ALA A 114 5.05 0.83 -5.16
C ALA A 114 4.89 -0.20 -4.04
N SER A 115 3.68 -0.72 -3.91
CA SER A 115 3.33 -1.82 -3.02
C SER A 115 2.15 -2.57 -3.62
N THR A 116 1.86 -3.78 -3.13
CA THR A 116 0.78 -4.62 -3.66
C THR A 116 -0.59 -3.93 -3.59
N SER A 117 -0.79 -3.00 -2.65
CA SER A 117 -2.03 -2.23 -2.49
C SER A 117 -1.99 -0.83 -3.12
N CYS A 118 -0.87 -0.44 -3.72
CA CYS A 118 -0.68 0.87 -4.34
C CYS A 118 -0.57 0.72 -5.87
N GLN A 119 -1.64 1.06 -6.57
CA GLN A 119 -1.71 1.10 -8.03
C GLN A 119 -2.21 2.48 -8.48
N LYS A 120 -1.99 2.85 -9.75
CA LYS A 120 -2.46 4.15 -10.32
C LYS A 120 -3.94 4.43 -10.01
N SER A 121 -4.78 3.40 -9.99
CA SER A 121 -6.22 3.49 -9.74
C SER A 121 -6.63 3.56 -8.26
N ALA A 122 -5.70 3.29 -7.34
CA ALA A 122 -5.93 3.27 -5.89
C ALA A 122 -4.88 4.12 -5.15
N ALA A 123 -4.57 5.30 -5.71
CA ALA A 123 -3.50 6.17 -5.21
C ALA A 123 -3.66 6.55 -3.73
N GLU A 124 -4.90 6.60 -3.22
CA GLU A 124 -5.20 6.92 -1.82
C GLU A 124 -4.63 5.91 -0.82
N GLN A 125 -4.38 4.66 -1.24
CA GLN A 125 -3.81 3.63 -0.36
C GLN A 125 -2.27 3.64 -0.36
N CYS A 126 -1.65 4.51 -1.15
CA CYS A 126 -0.22 4.59 -1.32
C CYS A 126 0.46 5.34 -0.17
N TYR A 127 1.72 4.96 0.06
CA TYR A 127 2.65 5.79 0.82
C TYR A 127 3.42 6.67 -0.14
N GLN A 128 3.66 7.91 0.28
CA GLN A 128 4.53 8.83 -0.42
C GLN A 128 5.79 9.02 0.40
N VAL A 129 6.95 9.04 -0.24
CA VAL A 129 8.26 9.25 0.39
C VAL A 129 8.92 10.52 -0.12
N GLN A 130 9.58 11.22 0.79
CA GLN A 130 10.46 12.34 0.51
C GLN A 130 11.82 12.09 1.18
N ALA A 131 12.90 12.53 0.54
CA ALA A 131 14.21 12.62 1.17
C ALA A 131 14.63 14.08 1.32
N ILE A 132 15.31 14.41 2.41
CA ILE A 132 15.92 15.72 2.63
C ILE A 132 17.36 15.46 3.04
N GLU A 133 18.30 16.12 2.37
CA GLU A 133 19.71 16.07 2.68
C GLU A 133 20.13 17.34 3.43
N SER A 134 20.90 17.18 4.50
CA SER A 134 21.48 18.28 5.28
C SER A 134 22.82 17.81 5.85
N GLU A 135 23.91 18.44 5.41
CA GLU A 135 25.27 18.14 5.89
C GLU A 135 25.65 16.64 5.86
N LYS A 136 25.34 15.94 4.75
CA LYS A 136 25.53 14.47 4.58
C LYS A 136 24.62 13.58 5.44
N ILE A 137 23.62 14.16 6.11
CA ILE A 137 22.56 13.43 6.79
C ILE A 137 21.33 13.41 5.89
N PHE A 138 20.89 12.22 5.52
CA PHE A 138 19.66 12.00 4.77
C PHE A 138 18.52 11.67 5.73
N THR A 139 17.48 12.49 5.70
CA THR A 139 16.23 12.24 6.42
C THR A 139 15.15 11.84 5.42
N LEU A 140 14.67 10.61 5.54
CA LEU A 140 13.62 10.06 4.71
C LEU A 140 12.31 10.06 5.50
N THR A 141 11.26 10.60 4.90
CA THR A 141 9.92 10.60 5.51
C THR A 141 8.96 9.93 4.57
N ALA A 142 8.27 8.89 5.04
CA ALA A 142 7.13 8.29 4.36
C ALA A 142 5.82 8.63 5.08
N ARG A 143 4.82 9.06 4.32
CA ARG A 143 3.47 9.39 4.81
C ARG A 143 2.43 8.62 4.02
N SER A 144 1.38 8.16 4.70
CA SER A 144 0.24 7.57 4.01
C SER A 144 -0.59 8.66 3.33
N LYS A 145 -1.06 8.41 2.10
CA LYS A 145 -2.03 9.28 1.41
C LYS A 145 -3.46 9.07 1.93
N HIS A 146 -3.68 8.00 2.71
CA HIS A 146 -5.00 7.69 3.24
C HIS A 146 -5.30 8.52 4.50
N PRO A 147 -6.46 9.22 4.59
CA PRO A 147 -6.75 10.15 5.69
C PRO A 147 -6.77 9.46 7.05
N ASP A 148 -7.35 8.26 7.14
CA ASP A 148 -7.46 7.49 8.39
C ASP A 148 -6.13 6.89 8.85
N ALA A 149 -5.13 6.87 7.95
CA ALA A 149 -3.79 6.33 8.24
C ALA A 149 -2.71 7.42 8.30
N ALA A 150 -3.08 8.70 8.41
CA ALA A 150 -2.12 9.81 8.43
C ALA A 150 -1.11 9.71 9.59
N SER A 151 -1.51 9.14 10.73
CA SER A 151 -0.65 8.93 11.89
C SER A 151 0.32 7.75 11.76
N TYR A 152 0.10 6.84 10.79
CA TYR A 152 1.00 5.73 10.47
C TYR A 152 2.17 6.18 9.58
N ASN A 153 2.76 7.33 9.87
CA ASN A 153 3.93 7.78 9.14
C ASN A 153 5.18 7.00 9.54
N ILE A 154 6.24 7.13 8.76
CA ILE A 154 7.52 6.47 9.01
C ILE A 154 8.59 7.51 8.74
N VAL A 155 9.59 7.58 9.62
CA VAL A 155 10.71 8.47 9.45
C VAL A 155 11.98 7.65 9.64
N ALA A 156 12.95 7.86 8.77
CA ALA A 156 14.22 7.20 8.77
C ALA A 156 15.33 8.23 8.56
N CYS A 157 16.50 7.98 9.12
CA CYS A 157 17.66 8.84 8.93
C CYS A 157 18.90 8.01 8.59
N LEU A 158 19.82 8.59 7.84
CA LEU A 158 21.11 8.01 7.50
C LEU A 158 22.17 9.10 7.55
N ASP A 159 23.14 8.95 8.44
CA ASP A 159 24.34 9.80 8.50
C ASP A 159 25.48 9.10 7.74
N LEU A 160 25.88 9.67 6.60
CA LEU A 160 26.95 9.13 5.77
C LEU A 160 28.35 9.41 6.32
N SER A 161 28.48 10.32 7.30
CA SER A 161 29.77 10.63 7.92
C SER A 161 30.13 9.62 9.01
N THR A 162 29.13 9.12 9.73
CA THR A 162 29.32 8.17 10.84
C THR A 162 28.85 6.75 10.51
N GLY A 163 28.06 6.58 9.45
CA GLY A 163 27.38 5.32 9.12
C GLY A 163 26.17 5.02 10.02
N ALA A 164 25.78 5.95 10.90
CA ALA A 164 24.62 5.75 11.77
C ALA A 164 23.31 5.80 10.96
N SER A 165 22.40 4.88 11.25
CA SER A 165 21.04 4.90 10.69
C SER A 165 20.01 4.55 11.77
N ASP A 166 18.81 5.10 11.63
CA ASP A 166 17.67 4.78 12.48
C ASP A 166 16.39 4.83 11.65
N LEU A 167 15.39 4.06 12.06
CA LEU A 167 14.07 4.02 11.44
C LEU A 167 13.00 3.87 12.51
N ARG A 168 12.02 4.76 12.50
CA ARG A 168 10.93 4.82 13.47
C ARG A 168 9.58 4.87 12.77
N LYS A 169 8.64 4.11 13.31
CA LYS A 169 7.27 3.95 12.78
C LYS A 169 6.27 4.62 13.72
N GLY A 170 5.42 5.46 13.16
CA GLY A 170 4.25 6.05 13.82
C GLY A 170 3.23 5.00 14.19
N THR A 171 2.36 5.35 15.14
CA THR A 171 1.21 4.53 15.54
C THR A 171 -0.07 5.31 15.28
N HIS A 172 -1.22 4.62 15.32
CA HIS A 172 -2.53 5.26 15.15
C HIS A 172 -2.73 6.53 16.00
N ALA A 173 -2.19 6.55 17.22
CA ALA A 173 -2.34 7.67 18.16
C ALA A 173 -1.21 8.70 18.08
N ASN A 174 0.02 8.25 17.78
CA ASN A 174 1.22 9.09 17.86
C ASN A 174 2.03 8.98 16.56
N PRO A 175 2.02 10.01 15.69
CA PRO A 175 2.94 10.08 14.56
C PRO A 175 4.37 10.32 15.05
N VAL A 176 5.35 9.79 14.30
CA VAL A 176 6.78 9.97 14.60
C VAL A 176 7.29 11.25 13.95
N SER A 177 8.14 12.00 14.65
CA SER A 177 8.82 13.16 14.08
C SER A 177 10.29 12.88 13.79
N THR A 178 10.90 13.73 12.96
CA THR A 178 12.34 13.68 12.67
C THR A 178 13.21 13.90 13.92
N LYS A 179 12.66 14.54 14.96
CA LYS A 179 13.32 14.81 16.24
C LYS A 179 13.51 13.57 17.11
N ASP A 180 12.76 12.51 16.84
CA ASP A 180 12.78 11.25 17.60
C ASP A 180 13.89 10.30 17.12
N LEU A 181 14.58 10.65 16.04
CA LEU A 181 15.60 9.82 15.40
C LEU A 181 16.95 10.01 16.07
N HIS A 182 17.64 8.89 16.34
CA HIS A 182 18.94 8.92 17.01
C HIS A 182 20.12 9.34 16.11
N CYS A 183 19.95 9.34 14.79
CA CYS A 183 21.02 9.69 13.86
C CYS A 183 20.93 11.12 13.28
N VAL A 184 19.90 11.88 13.67
CA VAL A 184 19.83 13.32 13.39
C VAL A 184 20.57 14.06 14.50
N ARG A 185 21.60 14.85 14.16
CA ARG A 185 22.17 15.81 15.12
C ARG A 185 21.04 16.74 15.53
N LYS A 186 20.65 16.73 16.81
CA LYS A 186 19.70 17.71 17.34
C LYS A 186 20.30 19.09 17.13
N GLU A 187 19.73 19.85 16.20
CA GLU A 187 20.03 21.26 16.05
C GLU A 187 19.58 21.93 17.36
N SER A 188 20.57 22.41 18.11
CA SER A 188 20.43 22.98 19.45
C SER A 188 19.77 24.35 19.42
#